data_AF-A0A1F8TB10-F1
#
_entry.id   AF-A0A1F8TB10-F1
#
_cell.length_a   1.000
_cell.length_b   1.000
_cell.length_c   1.000
_cell.angle_alpha   90.00
_cell.angle_beta   90.00
_cell.angle_gamma   90.00
#
_symmetry.space_group_name_H-M   'P 1'
#
loop_
_entity.id
_entity.type
_entity.pdbx_description
1 polymer ?
#
loop_
_entity_poly.entity_id
_entity_poly.type
_entity_poly.pdbx_seq_one_letter_code
_entity_poly.pdbx_strand_id
1 'polypeptide(L)'
;MGQPPAVSMKMRTNEMDRRKSFVAFLLASAIVIPACAYIVLPEDLDTQGSTGSEGWSAVATRVGKSDTGDLHIELALRNDTGDWSAMKAAEGEPAVLTSGGESVDCDTVFVNSGGHRLAPGFQIRGYIAGTKAEPKTQFVFVECKSAEAAPGSKLAINYSYVTGQYNYYEQDKGRVDTTLEVELDQVTQDLTYPIGQELSGLIQDPTAPILAINKVTLSLVDIQRTDTGLQFTWQTSNPGEYPTYVHIGSPPVAGEDGILYGYYETPDIVSVPITPAGDMAEWTTEVAVPQDVKGFYIMLSVETGKARLFSYYAVDVADK
;
A
#
# COMPACT_ATOMS: atom_id res chain seq x y z
N MET A 1 -69.43 -25.63 -55.87
CA MET A 1 -68.89 -25.84 -54.51
C MET A 1 -69.09 -27.31 -54.19
N GLY A 2 -68.14 -28.21 -54.02
CA GLY A 2 -66.68 -28.19 -53.99
C GLY A 2 -66.29 -29.44 -53.20
N GLN A 3 -65.51 -30.38 -53.78
CA GLN A 3 -64.81 -31.39 -52.98
C GLN A 3 -63.61 -31.94 -53.78
N PRO A 4 -62.37 -31.78 -53.29
CA PRO A 4 -61.17 -32.41 -53.86
C PRO A 4 -60.92 -33.81 -53.24
N PRO A 5 -60.06 -34.64 -53.86
CA PRO A 5 -59.80 -36.00 -53.40
C PRO A 5 -58.74 -36.09 -52.30
N ALA A 6 -58.70 -37.27 -51.69
CA ALA A 6 -57.94 -37.69 -50.52
C ALA A 6 -56.46 -37.29 -50.49
N VAL A 7 -56.01 -36.81 -49.32
CA VAL A 7 -54.59 -36.73 -48.93
C VAL A 7 -54.31 -37.83 -47.92
N SER A 8 -53.45 -38.76 -48.32
CA SER A 8 -52.84 -39.78 -47.47
C SER A 8 -51.99 -39.12 -46.39
N MET A 9 -52.38 -39.34 -45.12
CA MET A 9 -51.60 -38.98 -43.94
C MET A 9 -50.37 -39.90 -43.86
N LYS A 10 -49.21 -39.41 -44.34
CA LYS A 10 -47.91 -39.87 -43.84
C LYS A 10 -47.38 -38.78 -42.92
N MET A 11 -47.60 -38.96 -41.62
CA MET A 11 -46.84 -38.25 -40.59
C MET A 11 -45.35 -38.39 -40.91
N ARG A 12 -44.69 -37.27 -41.21
CA ARG A 12 -43.23 -37.20 -41.32
C ARG A 12 -42.65 -37.32 -39.91
N THR A 13 -42.39 -38.56 -39.50
CA THR A 13 -41.65 -38.93 -38.30
C THR A 13 -40.23 -38.33 -38.24
N ASN A 14 -39.74 -37.72 -39.33
CA ASN A 14 -38.40 -37.14 -39.44
C ASN A 14 -38.23 -35.73 -38.84
N GLU A 15 -39.29 -35.00 -38.49
CA GLU A 15 -39.13 -33.63 -37.94
C GLU A 15 -38.95 -33.63 -36.40
N MET A 16 -39.50 -34.65 -35.74
CA MET A 16 -39.47 -34.76 -34.28
C MET A 16 -38.11 -35.28 -33.77
N ASP A 17 -37.47 -36.21 -34.49
CA ASP A 17 -36.12 -36.70 -34.16
C ASP A 17 -35.05 -35.65 -34.45
N ARG A 18 -35.23 -34.85 -35.50
CA ARG A 18 -34.28 -33.77 -35.84
C ARG A 18 -34.35 -32.63 -34.84
N ARG A 19 -35.54 -32.30 -34.29
CA ARG A 19 -35.69 -31.34 -33.18
C ARG A 19 -35.14 -31.89 -31.86
N LYS A 20 -35.32 -33.17 -31.56
CA LYS A 20 -34.75 -33.80 -30.35
C LYS A 20 -33.22 -33.86 -30.40
N SER A 21 -32.64 -34.21 -31.55
CA SER A 21 -31.18 -34.15 -31.73
C SER A 21 -30.63 -32.73 -31.68
N PHE A 22 -31.35 -31.73 -32.20
CA PHE A 22 -30.90 -30.32 -32.15
C PHE A 22 -31.01 -29.72 -30.73
N VAL A 23 -32.05 -30.10 -29.97
CA VAL A 23 -32.20 -29.71 -28.55
C VAL A 23 -31.18 -30.43 -27.68
N ALA A 24 -30.89 -31.71 -27.94
CA ALA A 24 -29.84 -32.44 -27.24
C ALA A 24 -28.44 -31.86 -27.55
N PHE A 25 -28.19 -31.44 -28.78
CA PHE A 25 -26.95 -30.75 -29.16
C PHE A 25 -26.85 -29.36 -28.53
N LEU A 26 -27.93 -28.59 -28.47
CA LEU A 26 -27.94 -27.28 -27.77
C LEU A 26 -27.78 -27.41 -26.25
N LEU A 27 -28.35 -28.46 -25.63
CA LEU A 27 -28.10 -28.76 -24.21
C LEU A 27 -26.66 -29.23 -23.96
N ALA A 28 -26.07 -30.00 -24.88
CA ALA A 28 -24.66 -30.41 -24.78
C ALA A 28 -23.71 -29.21 -24.98
N SER A 29 -24.06 -28.26 -25.85
CA SER A 29 -23.29 -27.03 -26.08
C SER A 29 -23.43 -26.01 -24.93
N ALA A 30 -24.54 -26.02 -24.19
CA ALA A 30 -24.71 -25.20 -22.99
C ALA A 30 -23.87 -25.70 -21.79
N ILE A 31 -23.39 -26.95 -21.83
CA ILE A 31 -22.49 -27.53 -20.82
C ILE A 31 -21.02 -27.13 -21.09
N VAL A 32 -20.71 -26.54 -22.25
CA VAL A 32 -19.36 -26.07 -22.63
C VAL A 32 -19.30 -24.54 -22.75
N ILE A 33 -20.12 -23.84 -21.95
CA ILE A 33 -19.83 -22.45 -21.65
C ILE A 33 -18.75 -22.50 -20.57
N PRO A 34 -17.52 -21.98 -20.80
CA PRO A 34 -16.64 -21.72 -19.68
C PRO A 34 -17.39 -20.75 -18.79
N ALA A 35 -17.88 -21.26 -17.65
CA ALA A 35 -18.33 -20.40 -16.58
C ALA A 35 -17.21 -19.38 -16.42
N CYS A 36 -17.52 -18.09 -16.57
CA CYS A 36 -16.60 -17.02 -16.23
C CYS A 36 -16.06 -17.40 -14.86
N ALA A 37 -14.82 -17.87 -14.83
CA ALA A 37 -14.13 -18.17 -13.60
C ALA A 37 -14.04 -16.81 -12.94
N TYR A 38 -14.97 -16.55 -12.01
CA TYR A 38 -14.66 -15.70 -10.90
C TYR A 38 -13.40 -16.34 -10.32
N ILE A 39 -12.27 -15.70 -10.56
CA ILE A 39 -11.03 -16.06 -9.90
C ILE A 39 -11.31 -15.74 -8.43
N VAL A 40 -11.81 -16.73 -7.72
CA VAL A 40 -11.75 -16.77 -6.28
C VAL A 40 -10.26 -16.92 -6.01
N LEU A 41 -9.63 -15.83 -5.61
CA LEU A 41 -8.29 -15.85 -5.06
C LEU A 41 -8.26 -16.90 -3.94
N PRO A 42 -7.21 -17.72 -3.84
CA PRO A 42 -7.02 -18.57 -2.66
C PRO A 42 -7.12 -17.68 -1.41
N GLU A 43 -7.94 -18.08 -0.44
CA GLU A 43 -8.13 -17.35 0.84
C GLU A 43 -6.81 -17.22 1.64
N ASP A 44 -5.78 -17.95 1.22
CA ASP A 44 -4.47 -18.02 1.85
C ASP A 44 -3.54 -16.84 1.51
N LEU A 45 -3.93 -15.92 0.62
CA LEU A 45 -3.19 -14.67 0.37
C LEU A 45 -3.63 -13.49 1.24
N ASP A 46 -4.82 -13.57 1.85
CA ASP A 46 -5.42 -12.47 2.63
C ASP A 46 -5.33 -12.66 4.16
N THR A 47 -4.70 -13.73 4.65
CA THR A 47 -4.76 -14.11 6.09
C THR A 47 -3.41 -14.40 6.74
N GLN A 48 -2.39 -13.58 6.48
CA GLN A 48 -1.23 -13.49 7.35
C GLN A 48 -1.25 -12.17 8.13
N GLY A 49 -1.75 -12.23 9.37
CA GLY A 49 -1.52 -11.20 10.39
C GLY A 49 -2.78 -10.61 11.03
N SER A 50 -3.37 -11.27 12.02
CA SER A 50 -4.18 -10.56 13.03
C SER A 50 -4.12 -11.21 14.41
N THR A 51 -2.92 -11.24 14.98
CA THR A 51 -2.77 -11.21 16.44
C THR A 51 -2.97 -9.75 16.88
N GLY A 52 -4.19 -9.40 17.31
CA GLY A 52 -4.58 -8.16 18.01
C GLY A 52 -3.91 -6.85 17.57
N SER A 53 -4.57 -6.05 16.73
CA SER A 53 -4.03 -4.75 16.28
C SER A 53 -4.11 -3.69 17.40
N GLU A 54 -2.98 -3.12 17.80
CA GLU A 54 -2.90 -1.96 18.72
C GLU A 54 -2.89 -0.60 17.98
N GLY A 55 -3.21 -0.59 16.67
CA GLY A 55 -3.17 0.63 15.87
C GLY A 55 -1.75 1.04 15.52
N TRP A 56 -1.51 2.34 15.37
CA TRP A 56 -0.17 2.91 15.28
C TRP A 56 0.34 3.34 16.65
N SER A 57 1.64 3.18 16.87
CA SER A 57 2.32 3.68 18.07
C SER A 57 3.23 4.86 17.73
N ALA A 58 3.47 5.70 18.74
CA ALA A 58 4.42 6.79 18.64
C ALA A 58 5.19 6.98 19.94
N VAL A 59 6.43 7.42 19.81
CA VAL A 59 7.30 7.75 20.94
C VAL A 59 7.96 9.10 20.71
N ALA A 60 8.15 9.86 21.79
CA ALA A 60 8.91 11.09 21.74
C ALA A 60 10.40 10.79 21.54
N THR A 61 11.00 11.41 20.54
CA THR A 61 12.45 11.31 20.26
C THR A 61 13.20 12.57 20.69
N ARG A 62 12.49 13.71 20.73
CA ARG A 62 12.98 14.96 21.28
C ARG A 62 11.83 15.77 21.84
N VAL A 63 12.04 16.36 23.01
CA VAL A 63 11.16 17.39 23.59
C VAL A 63 12.02 18.61 23.85
N GLY A 64 11.70 19.73 23.22
CA GLY A 64 12.52 20.94 23.27
C GLY A 64 11.76 22.17 22.85
N LYS A 65 12.49 23.22 22.47
CA LYS A 65 11.92 24.46 21.93
C LYS A 65 12.18 24.57 20.43
N SER A 66 11.20 25.07 19.69
CA SER A 66 11.38 25.50 18.30
C SER A 66 12.20 26.79 18.24
N ASP A 67 12.57 27.21 17.03
CA ASP A 67 13.26 28.50 16.81
C ASP A 67 12.42 29.71 17.26
N THR A 68 11.08 29.57 17.32
CA THR A 68 10.15 30.59 17.80
C THR A 68 9.95 30.56 19.33
N GLY A 69 10.55 29.59 20.03
CA GLY A 69 10.42 29.42 21.48
C GLY A 69 9.18 28.62 21.93
N ASP A 70 8.42 28.08 20.98
CA ASP A 70 7.28 27.20 21.24
C ASP A 70 7.77 25.80 21.66
N LEU A 71 6.95 25.05 22.40
CA LEU A 71 7.28 23.66 22.71
C LEU A 71 7.26 22.86 21.41
N HIS A 72 8.33 22.12 21.13
CA HIS A 72 8.50 21.30 19.94
C HIS A 72 8.79 19.86 20.34
N ILE A 73 7.95 18.94 19.88
CA ILE A 73 7.99 17.51 20.21
C ILE A 73 8.19 16.72 18.92
N GLU A 74 9.39 16.16 18.73
CA GLU A 74 9.69 15.25 17.62
C GLU A 74 9.25 13.83 17.99
N LEU A 75 8.63 13.14 17.04
CA LEU A 75 8.05 11.81 17.23
C LEU A 75 8.63 10.80 16.25
N ALA A 76 8.70 9.55 16.67
CA ALA A 76 8.81 8.40 15.78
C ALA A 76 7.48 7.66 15.76
N LEU A 77 7.06 7.18 14.59
CA LEU A 77 5.84 6.42 14.36
C LEU A 77 6.19 5.00 13.97
N ARG A 78 5.53 4.00 14.57
CA ARG A 78 5.65 2.59 14.17
C ARG A 78 4.29 2.01 13.82
N ASN A 79 4.25 1.23 12.74
CA ASN A 79 3.04 0.54 12.33
C ASN A 79 2.85 -0.75 13.14
N ASP A 80 2.05 -0.69 14.19
CA ASP A 80 1.72 -1.82 15.07
C ASP A 80 0.34 -2.43 14.76
N THR A 81 -0.21 -2.13 13.58
CA THR A 81 -1.54 -2.62 13.18
C THR A 81 -1.54 -4.12 12.83
N GLY A 82 -0.37 -4.72 12.64
CA GLY A 82 -0.19 -6.10 12.19
C GLY A 82 -0.36 -6.30 10.67
N ASP A 83 -0.61 -5.22 9.91
CA ASP A 83 -0.81 -5.24 8.46
C ASP A 83 -0.23 -3.96 7.82
N TRP A 84 -0.16 -3.88 6.49
CA TRP A 84 0.22 -2.68 5.76
C TRP A 84 -0.76 -1.54 6.04
N SER A 85 -0.26 -0.41 6.54
CA SER A 85 -1.13 0.68 6.95
C SER A 85 -0.62 2.03 6.53
N ALA A 86 -1.54 2.95 6.23
CA ALA A 86 -1.27 4.38 6.16
C ALA A 86 -2.03 5.09 7.28
N MET A 87 -1.41 6.10 7.89
CA MET A 87 -2.02 6.89 8.95
C MET A 87 -1.90 8.39 8.69
N LYS A 88 -2.88 9.13 9.21
CA LYS A 88 -2.87 10.60 9.23
C LYS A 88 -3.51 11.14 10.50
N ALA A 89 -2.92 12.17 11.09
CA ALA A 89 -3.59 12.99 12.08
C ALA A 89 -4.94 13.50 11.54
N ALA A 90 -5.90 13.68 12.44
CA ALA A 90 -7.22 14.20 12.10
C ALA A 90 -7.09 15.61 11.50
N GLU A 91 -7.74 15.83 10.36
CA GLU A 91 -7.60 17.08 9.61
C GLU A 91 -8.29 18.23 10.34
N GLY A 92 -7.54 19.30 10.61
CA GLY A 92 -8.06 20.49 11.30
C GLY A 92 -8.28 20.32 12.80
N GLU A 93 -7.83 19.20 13.39
CA GLU A 93 -7.89 18.99 14.84
C GLU A 93 -6.51 19.21 15.48
N PRO A 94 -6.42 19.99 16.58
CA PRO A 94 -5.16 20.14 17.31
C PRO A 94 -4.82 18.85 18.07
N ALA A 95 -3.53 18.66 18.36
CA ALA A 95 -3.13 17.72 19.39
C ALA A 95 -3.36 18.34 20.77
N VAL A 96 -3.55 17.54 21.80
CA VAL A 96 -3.79 18.01 23.17
C VAL A 96 -2.59 17.65 24.04
N LEU A 97 -1.88 18.66 24.52
CA LEU A 97 -0.83 18.49 25.53
C LEU A 97 -1.46 18.62 26.91
N THR A 98 -1.33 17.59 27.73
CA THR A 98 -1.61 17.66 29.16
C THR A 98 -0.30 17.84 29.93
N SER A 99 -0.14 18.95 30.65
CA SER A 99 1.07 19.32 31.39
C SER A 99 0.69 19.98 32.71
N GLY A 100 1.24 19.48 33.83
CA GLY A 100 0.96 20.05 35.16
C GLY A 100 -0.52 19.98 35.60
N GLY A 101 -1.32 19.12 34.98
CA GLY A 101 -2.76 19.01 35.24
C GLY A 101 -3.65 19.92 34.38
N GLU A 102 -3.06 20.73 33.51
CA GLU A 102 -3.77 21.56 32.53
C GLU A 102 -3.63 20.96 31.13
N SER A 103 -4.62 21.20 30.27
CA SER A 103 -4.57 20.81 28.86
C SER A 103 -4.48 22.05 27.97
N VAL A 104 -3.61 22.00 26.97
CA VAL A 104 -3.43 23.03 25.95
C VAL A 104 -3.50 22.41 24.56
N ASP A 105 -4.17 23.12 23.65
CA ASP A 105 -4.26 22.72 22.25
C ASP A 105 -2.98 23.11 21.50
N CYS A 106 -2.47 22.17 20.71
CA CYS A 106 -1.28 22.29 19.90
C CYS A 106 -1.68 22.25 18.43
N ASP A 107 -1.82 23.43 17.82
CA ASP A 107 -2.38 23.59 16.46
C ASP A 107 -1.45 23.09 15.35
N THR A 108 -0.16 22.96 15.61
CA THR A 108 0.82 22.54 14.60
C THR A 108 1.09 21.06 14.75
N VAL A 109 0.44 20.25 13.92
CA VAL A 109 0.50 18.78 13.96
C VAL A 109 0.94 18.25 12.61
N PHE A 110 2.17 17.75 12.53
CA PHE A 110 2.70 17.05 11.36
C PHE A 110 2.92 15.58 11.72
N VAL A 111 1.82 14.83 11.86
CA VAL A 111 1.86 13.41 12.27
C VAL A 111 1.15 12.55 11.23
N ASN A 112 1.91 11.93 10.34
CA ASN A 112 1.41 11.21 9.16
C ASN A 112 2.47 10.23 8.62
N SER A 113 2.04 9.21 7.89
CA SER A 113 2.94 8.33 7.10
C SER A 113 3.32 8.91 5.72
N GLY A 114 2.94 10.14 5.42
CA GLY A 114 3.08 10.78 4.10
C GLY A 114 2.08 10.28 3.06
N GLY A 115 1.01 9.58 3.48
CA GLY A 115 0.08 8.88 2.59
C GLY A 115 0.57 7.50 2.14
N HIS A 116 1.86 7.19 2.34
CA HIS A 116 2.41 5.88 2.07
C HIS A 116 1.87 4.83 3.03
N ARG A 117 1.70 3.60 2.54
CA ARG A 117 1.50 2.46 3.42
C ARG A 117 2.84 1.91 3.89
N LEU A 118 3.02 1.89 5.19
CA LEU A 118 4.20 1.35 5.85
C LEU A 118 3.96 -0.12 6.19
N ALA A 119 5.00 -0.94 6.06
CA ALA A 119 4.92 -2.35 6.44
C ALA A 119 4.74 -2.49 7.98
N PRO A 120 4.09 -3.56 8.47
CA PRO A 120 3.97 -3.78 9.91
C PRO A 120 5.34 -3.92 10.59
N GLY A 121 5.51 -3.34 11.78
CA GLY A 121 6.76 -3.28 12.53
C GLY A 121 7.78 -2.24 12.03
N PHE A 122 7.55 -1.64 10.87
CA PHE A 122 8.39 -0.55 10.38
C PHE A 122 8.11 0.75 11.12
N GLN A 123 9.17 1.54 11.28
CA GLN A 123 9.22 2.76 12.06
C GLN A 123 9.83 3.89 11.23
N ILE A 124 9.26 5.09 11.34
CA ILE A 124 9.72 6.31 10.66
C ILE A 124 9.69 7.50 11.62
N ARG A 125 10.52 8.52 11.36
CA ARG A 125 10.47 9.83 12.02
C ARG A 125 10.26 10.98 11.03
N GLY A 126 10.11 10.66 9.76
CA GLY A 126 9.83 11.62 8.72
C GLY A 126 9.59 10.96 7.36
N TYR A 127 9.14 11.76 6.42
CA TYR A 127 8.82 11.34 5.07
C TYR A 127 9.04 12.51 4.09
N ILE A 128 9.09 12.22 2.79
CA ILE A 128 9.16 13.27 1.77
C ILE A 128 7.76 13.83 1.49
N ALA A 129 7.62 15.14 1.66
CA ALA A 129 6.40 15.91 1.46
C ALA A 129 6.65 17.13 0.55
N GLY A 130 5.78 18.13 0.61
CA GLY A 130 5.88 19.35 -0.20
C GLY A 130 5.17 19.18 -1.54
N THR A 131 5.86 19.45 -2.65
CA THR A 131 5.33 19.19 -3.99
C THR A 131 6.30 18.26 -4.74
N LYS A 132 5.80 17.58 -5.78
CA LYS A 132 6.67 16.75 -6.62
C LYS A 132 7.85 17.52 -7.24
N ALA A 133 7.65 18.81 -7.56
CA ALA A 133 8.70 19.67 -8.12
C ALA A 133 9.70 20.17 -7.06
N GLU A 134 9.26 20.29 -5.81
CA GLU A 134 10.06 20.78 -4.68
C GLU A 134 9.85 19.87 -3.46
N PRO A 135 10.34 18.62 -3.51
CA PRO A 135 10.21 17.68 -2.41
C PRO A 135 11.03 18.14 -1.22
N LYS A 136 10.50 17.97 0.00
CA LYS A 136 11.18 18.32 1.25
C LYS A 136 10.98 17.23 2.28
N THR A 137 11.99 17.00 3.12
CA THR A 137 11.84 16.15 4.30
C THR A 137 10.91 16.83 5.29
N GLN A 138 9.81 16.16 5.62
CA GLN A 138 8.89 16.52 6.68
C GLN A 138 9.11 15.57 7.84
N PHE A 139 9.62 16.10 8.95
CA PHE A 139 9.69 15.35 10.20
C PHE A 139 8.31 15.19 10.82
N VAL A 140 8.16 14.13 11.61
CA VAL A 140 6.96 13.90 12.40
C VAL A 140 7.10 14.68 13.70
N PHE A 141 6.27 15.71 13.90
CA PHE A 141 6.34 16.53 15.11
C PHE A 141 5.03 17.23 15.46
N VAL A 142 4.95 17.71 16.71
CA VAL A 142 3.91 18.61 17.20
C VAL A 142 4.53 19.85 17.83
N GLU A 143 3.96 21.01 17.58
CA GLU A 143 4.30 22.25 18.29
C GLU A 143 3.12 22.82 19.07
N CYS A 144 3.40 23.20 20.33
CA CYS A 144 2.44 23.78 21.26
C CYS A 144 2.87 25.20 21.60
N LYS A 145 2.08 26.17 21.17
CA LYS A 145 2.41 27.59 21.28
C LYS A 145 2.46 28.04 22.74
N SER A 146 3.53 28.74 23.11
CA SER A 146 3.74 29.27 24.48
C SER A 146 3.60 28.23 25.61
N ALA A 147 3.74 26.93 25.30
CA ALA A 147 3.61 25.84 26.27
C ALA A 147 4.98 25.37 26.78
N GLU A 148 4.96 24.64 27.90
CA GLU A 148 6.11 23.92 28.45
C GLU A 148 5.69 22.52 28.89
N ALA A 149 6.57 21.53 28.63
CA ALA A 149 6.39 20.17 29.12
C ALA A 149 6.92 20.09 30.56
N ALA A 150 6.06 19.68 31.49
CA ALA A 150 6.43 19.36 32.85
C ALA A 150 6.61 17.84 33.00
N PRO A 151 7.26 17.34 34.07
CA PRO A 151 7.30 15.92 34.34
C PRO A 151 5.88 15.32 34.41
N GLY A 152 5.69 14.17 33.77
CA GLY A 152 4.41 13.49 33.61
C GLY A 152 3.55 14.02 32.47
N SER A 153 4.10 14.88 31.59
CA SER A 153 3.37 15.41 30.44
C SER A 153 3.03 14.33 29.43
N LYS A 154 1.82 14.45 28.86
CA LYS A 154 1.29 13.57 27.82
C LYS A 154 0.83 14.37 26.62
N LEU A 155 0.98 13.80 25.45
CA LEU A 155 0.46 14.34 24.21
C LEU A 155 -0.57 13.36 23.62
N ALA A 156 -1.78 13.84 23.35
CA ALA A 156 -2.83 13.09 22.69
C ALA A 156 -3.06 13.62 21.28
N ILE A 157 -3.05 12.75 20.27
CA ILE A 157 -3.23 13.11 18.87
C ILE A 157 -4.36 12.25 18.30
N ASN A 158 -5.47 12.88 17.90
CA ASN A 158 -6.49 12.17 17.14
C ASN A 158 -5.94 11.85 15.75
N TYR A 159 -6.11 10.61 15.32
CA TYR A 159 -5.64 10.16 14.02
C TYR A 159 -6.58 9.12 13.43
N SER A 160 -6.36 8.85 12.16
CA SER A 160 -7.03 7.80 11.43
C SER A 160 -6.04 6.95 10.67
N TYR A 161 -6.37 5.68 10.47
CA TYR A 161 -5.58 4.78 9.65
C TYR A 161 -6.45 3.82 8.86
N VAL A 162 -5.87 3.27 7.79
CA VAL A 162 -6.44 2.21 6.96
C VAL A 162 -5.44 1.05 6.90
N THR A 163 -5.90 -0.20 6.87
CA THR A 163 -5.04 -1.40 6.79
C THR A 163 -5.25 -2.17 5.48
N GLY A 164 -4.34 -3.08 5.17
CA GLY A 164 -4.39 -3.98 4.01
C GLY A 164 -4.06 -3.33 2.66
N GLN A 165 -4.66 -3.90 1.62
CA GLN A 165 -4.49 -3.47 0.24
C GLN A 165 -5.08 -2.08 -0.02
N TYR A 166 -4.55 -1.37 -1.02
CA TYR A 166 -5.14 -0.13 -1.49
C TYR A 166 -6.09 -0.40 -2.64
N ASN A 167 -7.35 -0.07 -2.42
CA ASN A 167 -8.38 -0.12 -3.44
C ASN A 167 -8.69 1.31 -3.89
N TYR A 168 -8.34 1.64 -5.13
CA TYR A 168 -8.55 2.97 -5.69
C TYR A 168 -10.00 3.46 -5.58
N TYR A 169 -10.97 2.55 -5.69
CA TYR A 169 -12.40 2.87 -5.65
C TYR A 169 -12.98 2.92 -4.24
N GLU A 170 -12.26 2.42 -3.24
CA GLU A 170 -12.72 2.26 -1.85
C GLU A 170 -11.59 2.63 -0.87
N GLN A 171 -10.97 3.80 -1.04
CA GLN A 171 -9.72 4.15 -0.33
C GLN A 171 -9.87 4.25 1.19
N ASP A 172 -11.04 4.72 1.66
CA ASP A 172 -11.34 4.87 3.10
C ASP A 172 -12.04 3.64 3.70
N LYS A 173 -12.20 2.55 2.92
CA LYS A 173 -12.84 1.35 3.43
C LYS A 173 -12.01 0.73 4.54
N GLY A 174 -12.65 0.46 5.67
CA GLY A 174 -11.96 -0.06 6.85
C GLY A 174 -11.15 1.00 7.60
N ARG A 175 -11.38 2.30 7.33
CA ARG A 175 -10.79 3.37 8.13
C ARG A 175 -11.20 3.24 9.59
N VAL A 176 -10.22 3.39 10.47
CA VAL A 176 -10.38 3.45 11.92
C VAL A 176 -9.92 4.82 12.40
N ASP A 177 -10.76 5.49 13.17
CA ASP A 177 -10.43 6.74 13.87
C ASP A 177 -10.18 6.43 15.35
N THR A 178 -9.08 6.94 15.90
CA THR A 178 -8.66 6.68 17.29
C THR A 178 -7.68 7.76 17.77
N THR A 179 -7.16 7.62 18.99
CA THR A 179 -6.22 8.57 19.59
C THR A 179 -4.88 7.91 19.86
N LEU A 180 -3.81 8.62 19.53
CA LEU A 180 -2.43 8.26 19.81
C LEU A 180 -2.01 8.99 21.08
N GLU A 181 -1.59 8.26 22.11
CA GLU A 181 -1.09 8.83 23.36
C GLU A 181 0.43 8.67 23.43
N VAL A 182 1.14 9.75 23.75
CA VAL A 182 2.60 9.80 23.84
C VAL A 182 3.02 10.35 25.20
N GLU A 183 3.81 9.58 25.93
CA GLU A 183 4.44 10.01 27.19
C GLU A 183 5.71 10.83 26.88
N LEU A 184 5.77 12.07 27.36
CA LEU A 184 6.88 12.98 27.02
C LEU A 184 8.11 12.80 27.93
N ASP A 185 7.97 12.11 29.05
CA ASP A 185 9.10 11.76 29.94
C ASP A 185 9.96 10.62 29.38
N GLN A 186 9.41 9.82 28.46
CA GLN A 186 10.07 8.64 27.89
C GLN A 186 10.71 8.96 26.54
N VAL A 187 11.64 9.92 26.54
CA VAL A 187 12.39 10.26 25.33
C VAL A 187 13.29 9.09 24.94
N THR A 188 13.01 8.47 23.79
CA THR A 188 13.76 7.31 23.29
C THR A 188 14.72 7.74 22.20
N GLN A 189 16.02 7.67 22.47
CA GLN A 189 17.07 8.09 21.53
C GLN A 189 17.68 6.93 20.73
N ASP A 190 17.65 5.71 21.29
CA ASP A 190 18.26 4.51 20.69
C ASP A 190 17.25 3.71 19.86
N LEU A 191 16.45 4.40 19.05
CA LEU A 191 15.50 3.75 18.15
C LEU A 191 16.22 3.14 16.94
N THR A 192 15.79 1.94 16.55
CA THR A 192 16.23 1.30 15.31
C THR A 192 15.28 1.67 14.17
N TYR A 193 15.86 1.93 12.99
CA TYR A 193 15.14 2.25 11.77
C TYR A 193 15.70 1.47 10.58
N PRO A 194 14.90 1.24 9.53
CA PRO A 194 13.46 1.49 9.49
C PRO A 194 12.65 0.37 10.17
N ILE A 195 13.29 -0.67 10.70
CA ILE A 195 12.63 -1.79 11.38
C ILE A 195 12.67 -1.55 12.89
N GLY A 196 11.52 -1.19 13.46
CA GLY A 196 11.37 -1.04 14.92
C GLY A 196 10.95 -2.34 15.62
N GLN A 197 10.36 -3.27 14.87
CA GLN A 197 10.02 -4.63 15.30
C GLN A 197 10.10 -5.58 14.11
N GLU A 198 10.87 -6.66 14.25
CA GLU A 198 10.99 -7.66 13.20
C GLU A 198 9.74 -8.55 13.10
N LEU A 199 9.25 -8.75 11.88
CA LEU A 199 8.20 -9.72 11.56
C LEU A 199 8.73 -10.74 10.56
N SER A 200 8.70 -12.01 10.96
CA SER A 200 9.18 -13.12 10.13
C SER A 200 8.40 -13.22 8.82
N GLY A 201 9.11 -13.29 7.70
CA GLY A 201 8.52 -13.50 6.36
C GLY A 201 7.93 -12.24 5.71
N LEU A 202 7.98 -11.09 6.37
CA LEU A 202 7.48 -9.83 5.82
C LEU A 202 8.36 -9.28 4.69
N ILE A 203 9.67 -9.33 4.91
CA ILE A 203 10.68 -8.73 4.03
C ILE A 203 11.08 -9.74 2.96
N GLN A 204 10.99 -9.31 1.71
CA GLN A 204 11.28 -10.09 0.52
C GLN A 204 12.74 -9.92 0.08
N ASP A 205 13.31 -11.00 -0.44
CA ASP A 205 14.58 -10.97 -1.16
C ASP A 205 14.40 -10.17 -2.48
N PRO A 206 15.35 -9.30 -2.87
CA PRO A 206 15.30 -8.55 -4.12
C PRO A 206 15.05 -9.37 -5.37
N THR A 207 15.54 -10.60 -5.39
CA THR A 207 15.44 -11.51 -6.54
C THR A 207 14.15 -12.31 -6.56
N ALA A 208 13.34 -12.23 -5.49
CA ALA A 208 12.07 -12.93 -5.42
C ALA A 208 11.07 -12.31 -6.41
N PRO A 209 10.46 -13.12 -7.30
CA PRO A 209 9.45 -12.61 -8.21
C PRO A 209 8.17 -12.25 -7.45
N ILE A 210 7.62 -11.09 -7.78
CA ILE A 210 6.36 -10.60 -7.23
C ILE A 210 5.22 -10.89 -8.20
N LEU A 211 4.15 -11.51 -7.70
CA LEU A 211 2.96 -11.78 -8.50
C LEU A 211 2.12 -10.51 -8.63
N ALA A 212 1.86 -10.10 -9.87
CA ALA A 212 1.00 -8.99 -10.22
C ALA A 212 -0.32 -9.47 -10.84
N ILE A 213 -1.15 -8.51 -11.26
CA ILE A 213 -2.40 -8.76 -11.97
C ILE A 213 -2.19 -9.63 -13.23
N ASN A 214 -3.20 -10.43 -13.58
CA ASN A 214 -3.18 -11.34 -14.74
C ASN A 214 -2.04 -12.37 -14.74
N LYS A 215 -1.50 -12.71 -13.55
CA LYS A 215 -0.37 -13.63 -13.39
C LYS A 215 0.93 -13.13 -14.02
N VAL A 216 1.03 -11.83 -14.30
CA VAL A 216 2.31 -11.23 -14.67
C VAL A 216 3.23 -11.34 -13.46
N THR A 217 4.49 -11.65 -13.72
CA THR A 217 5.54 -11.65 -12.69
C THR A 217 6.38 -10.38 -12.84
N LEU A 218 6.62 -9.69 -11.73
CA LEU A 218 7.47 -8.53 -11.61
C LEU A 218 8.77 -8.93 -10.91
N SER A 219 9.91 -8.53 -11.45
CA SER A 219 11.23 -8.77 -10.84
C SER A 219 12.03 -7.48 -10.79
N LEU A 220 12.74 -7.27 -9.70
CA LEU A 220 13.78 -6.24 -9.60
C LEU A 220 15.08 -6.83 -10.15
N VAL A 221 15.51 -6.37 -11.32
CA VAL A 221 16.65 -6.98 -12.04
C VAL A 221 17.96 -6.24 -11.83
N ASP A 222 17.91 -4.97 -11.43
CA ASP A 222 19.09 -4.18 -11.09
C ASP A 222 18.78 -3.04 -10.13
N ILE A 223 19.76 -2.67 -9.31
CA ILE A 223 19.69 -1.53 -8.38
C ILE A 223 21.01 -0.77 -8.46
N GLN A 224 20.92 0.52 -8.78
CA GLN A 224 22.07 1.40 -8.90
C GLN A 224 21.97 2.58 -7.95
N ARG A 225 23.03 2.80 -7.16
CA ARG A 225 23.24 4.08 -6.46
C ARG A 225 23.74 5.12 -7.47
N THR A 226 23.00 6.21 -7.60
CA THR A 226 23.35 7.35 -8.47
C THR A 226 23.76 8.54 -7.60
N ASP A 227 24.22 9.62 -8.22
CA ASP A 227 24.57 10.87 -7.51
C ASP A 227 23.37 11.53 -6.81
N THR A 228 22.15 11.24 -7.27
CA THR A 228 20.91 11.85 -6.78
C THR A 228 20.04 10.90 -5.95
N GLY A 229 20.34 9.60 -5.95
CA GLY A 229 19.63 8.63 -5.12
C GLY A 229 19.79 7.19 -5.60
N LEU A 230 18.68 6.47 -5.74
CA LEU A 230 18.64 5.09 -6.22
C LEU A 230 17.85 5.01 -7.52
N GLN A 231 18.34 4.20 -8.46
CA GLN A 231 17.63 3.78 -9.66
C GLN A 231 17.37 2.27 -9.58
N PHE A 232 16.14 1.87 -9.88
CA PHE A 232 15.69 0.49 -9.89
C PHE A 232 15.34 0.10 -11.32
N THR A 233 15.86 -1.03 -11.80
CA THR A 233 15.43 -1.61 -13.08
C THR A 233 14.46 -2.74 -12.80
N TRP A 234 13.26 -2.63 -13.34
CA TRP A 234 12.19 -3.61 -13.21
C TRP A 234 12.00 -4.36 -14.51
N GLN A 235 11.63 -5.63 -14.39
CA GLN A 235 11.22 -6.46 -15.52
C GLN A 235 9.88 -7.12 -15.21
N THR A 236 8.96 -7.09 -16.17
CA THR A 236 7.75 -7.91 -16.15
C THR A 236 7.86 -9.06 -17.13
N SER A 237 7.28 -10.20 -16.79
CA SER A 237 7.08 -11.35 -17.68
C SER A 237 5.60 -11.71 -17.71
N ASN A 238 4.99 -11.63 -18.90
CA ASN A 238 3.57 -11.85 -19.11
C ASN A 238 3.31 -13.21 -19.75
N PRO A 239 2.80 -14.20 -19.00
CA PRO A 239 2.49 -15.52 -19.54
C PRO A 239 1.19 -15.56 -20.37
N GLY A 240 0.43 -14.45 -20.42
CA GLY A 240 -0.86 -14.37 -21.08
C GLY A 240 -0.79 -14.18 -22.60
N GLU A 241 -1.90 -14.44 -23.27
CA GLU A 241 -2.06 -14.29 -24.73
C GLU A 241 -2.33 -12.84 -25.17
N TYR A 242 -2.52 -11.93 -24.21
CA TYR A 242 -2.82 -10.52 -24.47
C TYR A 242 -1.81 -9.61 -23.78
N PRO A 243 -1.48 -8.45 -24.39
CA PRO A 243 -0.68 -7.42 -23.73
C PRO A 243 -1.32 -7.00 -22.40
N THR A 244 -0.51 -6.83 -21.36
CA THR A 244 -0.97 -6.48 -20.01
C THR A 244 -0.24 -5.24 -19.49
N TYR A 245 -0.98 -4.41 -18.75
CA TYR A 245 -0.47 -3.30 -17.97
C TYR A 245 -0.35 -3.75 -16.52
N VAL A 246 0.80 -3.51 -15.88
CA VAL A 246 1.00 -3.76 -14.45
C VAL A 246 1.40 -2.47 -13.79
N HIS A 247 0.49 -1.84 -13.07
CA HIS A 247 0.82 -0.63 -12.33
C HIS A 247 1.66 -1.00 -11.10
N ILE A 248 2.83 -0.37 -10.99
CA ILE A 248 3.60 -0.30 -9.76
C ILE A 248 3.62 1.17 -9.33
N GLY A 249 3.38 1.45 -8.06
CA GLY A 249 3.55 2.82 -7.56
C GLY A 249 5.02 3.25 -7.68
N SER A 250 5.27 4.57 -7.71
CA SER A 250 6.62 5.13 -7.61
C SER A 250 7.20 4.69 -6.27
N PRO A 251 8.19 3.78 -6.24
CA PRO A 251 8.49 3.05 -5.02
C PRO A 251 9.28 3.94 -4.04
N PRO A 252 8.73 4.30 -2.87
CA PRO A 252 9.52 4.94 -1.83
C PRO A 252 10.49 3.93 -1.19
N VAL A 253 11.53 4.44 -0.55
CA VAL A 253 12.48 3.66 0.26
C VAL A 253 12.56 4.19 1.68
N ALA A 254 12.47 3.30 2.66
CA ALA A 254 12.70 3.63 4.05
C ALA A 254 14.18 3.47 4.37
N GLY A 255 14.85 4.53 4.83
CA GLY A 255 16.28 4.51 5.17
C GLY A 255 16.56 4.21 6.65
N GLU A 256 17.82 3.86 6.95
CA GLU A 256 18.31 3.64 8.33
C GLU A 256 18.29 4.91 9.21
N ASP A 257 18.12 6.07 8.58
CA ASP A 257 17.92 7.35 9.25
C ASP A 257 16.46 7.60 9.65
N GLY A 258 15.56 6.65 9.39
CA GLY A 258 14.15 6.72 9.73
C GLY A 258 13.32 7.63 8.83
N ILE A 259 13.84 8.02 7.66
CA ILE A 259 13.11 8.81 6.68
C ILE A 259 12.56 7.92 5.57
N LEU A 260 11.28 8.10 5.24
CA LEU A 260 10.66 7.50 4.07
C LEU A 260 10.88 8.41 2.84
N TYR A 261 11.83 8.03 2.00
CA TYR A 261 12.21 8.73 0.78
C TYR A 261 11.30 8.38 -0.37
N GLY A 262 10.88 9.40 -1.13
CA GLY A 262 9.95 9.26 -2.25
C GLY A 262 8.67 10.03 -2.00
N TYR A 263 8.34 10.94 -2.92
CA TYR A 263 7.10 11.69 -2.86
C TYR A 263 5.91 10.76 -3.12
N TYR A 264 4.90 10.80 -2.26
CA TYR A 264 3.72 9.94 -2.42
C TYR A 264 2.89 10.34 -3.63
N GLU A 265 2.64 9.37 -4.49
CA GLU A 265 1.66 9.42 -5.57
C GLU A 265 0.75 8.20 -5.42
N THR A 266 -0.54 8.37 -5.73
CA THR A 266 -1.43 7.21 -5.75
C THR A 266 -0.93 6.21 -6.80
N PRO A 267 -0.88 4.91 -6.50
CA PRO A 267 -0.18 3.95 -7.36
C PRO A 267 -0.87 3.73 -8.72
N ASP A 268 -2.09 4.26 -8.91
CA ASP A 268 -2.85 4.17 -10.16
C ASP A 268 -2.42 5.17 -11.24
N ILE A 269 -1.77 6.28 -10.86
CA ILE A 269 -1.37 7.34 -11.81
C ILE A 269 0.02 7.16 -12.39
N VAL A 270 0.76 6.14 -11.94
CA VAL A 270 2.14 5.89 -12.37
C VAL A 270 2.14 5.16 -13.71
N SER A 271 2.84 5.74 -14.69
CA SER A 271 2.98 5.16 -16.02
C SER A 271 3.91 3.96 -15.99
N VAL A 272 3.46 2.85 -16.57
CA VAL A 272 4.19 1.57 -16.64
C VAL A 272 4.22 1.07 -18.08
N PRO A 273 5.25 0.32 -18.48
CA PRO A 273 5.29 -0.22 -19.83
C PRO A 273 4.21 -1.29 -20.04
N ILE A 274 3.78 -1.43 -21.27
CA ILE A 274 2.92 -2.54 -21.70
C ILE A 274 3.81 -3.77 -21.86
N THR A 275 3.48 -4.85 -21.15
CA THR A 275 4.17 -6.13 -21.34
C THR A 275 3.47 -6.91 -22.44
N PRO A 276 4.13 -7.20 -23.58
CA PRO A 276 3.49 -7.94 -24.68
C PRO A 276 3.08 -9.35 -24.25
N ALA A 277 2.23 -10.00 -25.06
CA ALA A 277 1.80 -11.37 -24.81
C ALA A 277 2.97 -12.35 -24.93
N GLY A 278 3.17 -13.20 -23.93
CA GLY A 278 4.25 -14.19 -23.90
C GLY A 278 5.66 -13.62 -23.87
N ASP A 279 5.81 -12.33 -23.55
CA ASP A 279 7.08 -11.60 -23.64
C ASP A 279 7.37 -10.82 -22.34
N MET A 280 8.50 -10.12 -22.34
CA MET A 280 8.98 -9.31 -21.23
C MET A 280 8.99 -7.82 -21.59
N ALA A 281 8.95 -6.98 -20.56
CA ALA A 281 9.20 -5.54 -20.68
C ALA A 281 10.07 -5.07 -19.53
N GLU A 282 10.96 -4.12 -19.80
CA GLU A 282 11.87 -3.53 -18.83
C GLU A 282 11.71 -2.01 -18.78
N TRP A 283 11.88 -1.45 -17.58
CA TRP A 283 11.89 -0.01 -17.35
C TRP A 283 12.60 0.33 -16.06
N THR A 284 12.83 1.62 -15.84
CA THR A 284 13.46 2.12 -14.61
C THR A 284 12.52 3.02 -13.80
N THR A 285 12.73 3.02 -12.50
CA THR A 285 12.20 4.04 -11.58
C THR A 285 13.35 4.62 -10.76
N GLU A 286 13.14 5.83 -10.24
CA GLU A 286 14.16 6.53 -9.46
C GLU A 286 13.55 7.09 -8.16
N VAL A 287 14.35 7.11 -7.11
CA VAL A 287 14.01 7.75 -5.84
C VAL A 287 15.20 8.56 -5.34
N ALA A 288 14.94 9.83 -5.02
CA ALA A 288 15.98 10.71 -4.50
C ALA A 288 16.27 10.36 -3.03
N VAL A 289 17.55 10.10 -2.73
CA VAL A 289 18.05 9.84 -1.37
C VAL A 289 19.39 10.55 -1.15
N PRO A 290 19.68 11.04 0.06
CA PRO A 290 21.01 11.55 0.40
C PRO A 290 22.10 10.48 0.22
N GLN A 291 23.32 10.90 -0.10
CA GLN A 291 24.44 9.98 -0.39
C GLN A 291 24.98 9.23 0.84
N ASP A 292 24.74 9.77 2.02
CA ASP A 292 25.23 9.24 3.30
C ASP A 292 24.26 8.26 3.97
N VAL A 293 23.00 8.21 3.54
CA VAL A 293 21.98 7.29 4.08
C VAL A 293 22.09 5.92 3.41
N LYS A 294 21.89 4.85 4.20
CA LYS A 294 21.96 3.44 3.77
C LYS A 294 20.82 2.63 4.40
N GLY A 295 20.91 1.30 4.32
CA GLY A 295 19.99 0.39 5.01
C GLY A 295 18.56 0.48 4.48
N PHE A 296 18.43 0.62 3.17
CA PHE A 296 17.16 0.91 2.53
C PHE A 296 16.27 -0.33 2.37
N TYR A 297 14.96 -0.11 2.51
CA TYR A 297 13.93 -1.09 2.16
C TYR A 297 12.91 -0.43 1.23
N ILE A 298 12.62 -1.06 0.09
CA ILE A 298 11.61 -0.57 -0.84
C ILE A 298 10.23 -0.88 -0.27
N MET A 299 9.35 0.12 -0.14
CA MET A 299 7.93 -0.08 0.18
C MET A 299 7.13 -0.07 -1.13
N LEU A 300 7.15 -1.20 -1.84
CA LEU A 300 6.59 -1.32 -3.18
C LEU A 300 5.07 -1.56 -3.12
N SER A 301 4.33 -0.92 -4.02
CA SER A 301 2.92 -1.23 -4.28
C SER A 301 2.76 -1.81 -5.68
N VAL A 302 2.05 -2.92 -5.81
CA VAL A 302 1.87 -3.65 -7.06
C VAL A 302 0.40 -3.99 -7.28
N GLU A 303 -0.13 -3.62 -8.43
CA GLU A 303 -1.48 -3.98 -8.83
C GLU A 303 -1.64 -5.49 -8.92
N THR A 304 -2.53 -6.06 -8.09
CA THR A 304 -2.64 -7.50 -7.86
C THR A 304 -4.12 -7.90 -7.72
N GLY A 305 -4.47 -9.10 -8.21
CA GLY A 305 -5.80 -9.69 -8.06
C GLY A 305 -6.86 -9.10 -8.99
N LYS A 306 -7.14 -7.79 -8.90
CA LYS A 306 -8.09 -7.07 -9.77
C LYS A 306 -7.58 -5.68 -10.13
N ALA A 307 -8.13 -5.11 -11.20
CA ALA A 307 -7.74 -3.79 -11.66
C ALA A 307 -7.92 -2.74 -10.54
N ARG A 308 -6.89 -1.91 -10.36
CA ARG A 308 -6.77 -0.84 -9.35
C ARG A 308 -6.86 -1.30 -7.89
N LEU A 309 -6.50 -2.56 -7.62
CA LEU A 309 -6.25 -3.09 -6.29
C LEU A 309 -4.75 -3.36 -6.14
N PHE A 310 -4.14 -2.81 -5.10
CA PHE A 310 -2.70 -2.83 -4.91
C PHE A 310 -2.33 -3.55 -3.63
N SER A 311 -1.48 -4.58 -3.77
CA SER A 311 -0.79 -5.24 -2.66
C SER A 311 0.56 -4.59 -2.42
N TYR A 312 1.10 -4.78 -1.22
CA TYR A 312 2.32 -4.11 -0.79
C TYR A 312 3.40 -5.11 -0.42
N TYR A 313 4.65 -4.73 -0.69
CA TYR A 313 5.82 -5.57 -0.48
C TYR A 313 6.96 -4.73 0.10
N ALA A 314 7.65 -5.28 1.11
CA ALA A 314 8.88 -4.72 1.63
C ALA A 314 10.04 -5.50 1.00
N VAL A 315 10.91 -4.83 0.24
CA VAL A 315 12.05 -5.48 -0.44
C VAL A 315 13.35 -5.00 0.17
N ASP A 316 14.19 -5.91 0.64
CA ASP A 316 15.46 -5.59 1.29
C ASP A 316 16.51 -5.14 0.27
N VAL A 317 16.88 -3.87 0.28
CA VAL A 317 17.97 -3.33 -0.55
C VAL A 317 19.04 -2.67 0.32
N ALA A 318 19.23 -3.18 1.54
CA ALA A 318 20.09 -2.58 2.56
C ALA A 318 21.58 -2.55 2.18
N ASP A 319 22.00 -3.35 1.21
CA ASP A 319 23.37 -3.41 0.71
C ASP A 319 23.74 -2.30 -0.31
N LYS A 320 22.79 -1.41 -0.64
CA LYS A 320 22.93 -0.33 -1.65
C LYS A 320 23.08 1.08 -1.07
#